data_AF-A0A7K2CT43-F1
#
_entry.id   AF-A0A7K2CT43-F1
#
_cell.length_a   1.000
_cell.length_b   1.000
_cell.length_c   1.000
_cell.angle_alpha   90.00
_cell.angle_beta   90.00
_cell.angle_gamma   90.00
#
_symmetry.space_group_name_H-M   'P 1'
#
loop_
_entity.id
_entity.type
_entity.pdbx_description
1 polymer ?
#
loop_
_entity_poly.entity_id
_entity_poly.type
_entity_poly.pdbx_seq_one_letter_code
_entity_poly.pdbx_strand_id
1 'polypeptide(L)'
;RMGEMRYDESHILPKSATEYFQQNCWVGISQPGHDDAAAREVLGSHKVMWGSDYPHNEGTGPFTREHLRQVFCDTDPVELQQILAGNAADLYGFNLEALAPLAAQHGPTHDEIAVPLEALPEEPNEALLKNAVAA
;
A
#
# COMPACT_ATOMS: atom_id res chain seq x y z
N ARG A 1 12.95 49.32 2.73
CA ARG A 1 13.34 48.06 2.06
C ARG A 1 12.10 47.20 1.91
N MET A 2 11.47 47.22 0.73
CA MET A 2 10.56 46.16 0.31
C MET A 2 11.42 44.94 -0.05
N GLY A 3 11.02 43.73 0.33
CA GLY A 3 11.60 42.51 -0.25
C GLY A 3 11.71 41.27 0.63
N GLU A 4 11.56 41.35 1.95
CA GLU A 4 11.62 40.16 2.82
C GLU A 4 10.23 39.85 3.39
N MET A 5 9.72 38.64 3.11
CA MET A 5 8.59 38.09 3.86
C MET A 5 9.05 37.94 5.32
N ARG A 6 8.39 38.67 6.23
CA ARG A 6 8.64 38.54 7.66
C ARG A 6 7.80 37.38 8.17
N TYR A 7 8.46 36.28 8.50
CA TYR A 7 7.85 35.22 9.29
C TYR A 7 7.86 35.64 10.77
N ASP A 8 6.71 35.57 11.40
CA ASP A 8 6.52 35.77 12.84
C ASP A 8 5.74 34.59 13.43
N GLU A 9 5.55 34.57 14.75
CA GLU A 9 4.88 33.47 15.45
C GLU A 9 3.45 33.19 14.94
N SER A 10 2.76 34.18 14.37
CA SER A 10 1.42 33.99 13.81
C SER A 10 1.41 33.13 12.54
N HIS A 11 2.57 32.92 11.92
CA HIS A 11 2.75 32.05 10.75
C HIS A 11 3.09 30.60 11.14
N ILE A 12 3.33 30.32 12.43
CA ILE A 12 3.61 28.96 12.91
C ILE A 12 2.28 28.23 13.07
N LEU A 13 2.13 27.14 12.34
CA LEU A 13 0.94 26.29 12.45
C LEU A 13 0.90 25.58 13.81
N PRO A 14 -0.30 25.32 14.37
CA PRO A 14 -0.45 24.75 15.72
C PRO A 14 -0.02 23.28 15.83
N LYS A 15 0.25 22.61 14.72
CA LYS A 15 0.74 21.23 14.66
C LYS A 15 1.94 21.14 13.73
N SER A 16 2.80 20.18 13.98
CA SER A 16 3.88 19.79 13.07
C SER A 16 3.34 19.23 11.76
N ALA A 17 4.18 19.22 10.72
CA ALA A 17 3.84 18.57 9.45
C ALA A 17 3.49 17.08 9.63
N THR A 18 4.21 16.38 10.53
CA THR A 18 3.95 14.97 10.85
C THR A 18 2.56 14.78 11.46
N GLU A 19 2.15 15.63 12.41
CA GLU A 19 0.83 15.54 13.02
C GLU A 19 -0.29 15.83 12.01
N TYR A 20 -0.09 16.78 11.10
CA TYR A 20 -1.07 17.02 10.02
C TYR A 20 -1.15 15.85 9.04
N PHE A 21 -0.02 15.25 8.69
CA PHE A 21 0.00 14.07 7.84
C PHE A 21 -0.74 12.90 8.51
N GLN A 22 -0.43 12.63 9.79
CA GLN A 22 -1.09 11.57 10.56
C GLN A 22 -2.58 11.83 10.74
N GLN A 23 -3.02 13.09 10.78
CA GLN A 23 -4.44 13.40 10.86
C GLN A 23 -5.17 13.24 9.50
N ASN A 24 -4.55 13.64 8.38
CA ASN A 24 -5.30 13.91 7.14
C ASN A 24 -4.83 13.13 5.90
N CYS A 25 -3.72 12.40 5.98
CA CYS A 25 -3.13 11.73 4.83
C CYS A 25 -3.18 10.21 4.95
N TRP A 26 -3.34 9.57 3.78
CA TRP A 26 -3.19 8.14 3.53
C TRP A 26 -2.38 7.98 2.25
N VAL A 27 -1.69 6.84 2.12
CA VAL A 27 -0.78 6.56 1.00
C VAL A 27 -1.27 5.34 0.25
N GLY A 28 -1.58 5.53 -1.04
CA GLY A 28 -1.85 4.44 -1.97
C GLY A 28 -0.54 3.89 -2.54
N ILE A 29 -0.32 2.58 -2.44
CA ILE A 29 0.81 1.87 -3.06
C ILE A 29 0.28 0.88 -4.09
N SER A 30 0.69 1.00 -5.34
CA SER A 30 0.07 0.20 -6.42
C SER A 30 0.94 -0.95 -6.96
N GLN A 31 2.26 -0.79 -6.88
CA GLN A 31 3.28 -1.77 -7.28
C GLN A 31 4.53 -1.59 -6.39
N PRO A 32 4.37 -1.67 -5.06
CA PRO A 32 5.48 -1.45 -4.14
C PRO A 32 6.63 -2.42 -4.43
N GLY A 33 7.85 -1.90 -4.31
CA GLY A 33 9.02 -2.70 -3.96
C GLY A 33 9.05 -3.04 -2.47
N HIS A 34 10.02 -3.84 -2.03
CA HIS A 34 10.23 -4.11 -0.60
C HIS A 34 10.43 -2.82 0.22
N ASP A 35 11.23 -1.88 -0.26
CA ASP A 35 11.46 -0.59 0.42
C ASP A 35 10.19 0.27 0.48
N ASP A 36 9.42 0.29 -0.61
CA ASP A 36 8.13 1.01 -0.67
C ASP A 36 7.15 0.43 0.37
N ALA A 37 7.10 -0.91 0.49
CA ALA A 37 6.29 -1.58 1.50
C ALA A 37 6.83 -1.34 2.92
N ALA A 38 8.16 -1.34 3.12
CA ALA A 38 8.80 -1.10 4.42
C ALA A 38 8.51 0.32 4.97
N ALA A 39 8.19 1.29 4.11
CA ALA A 39 7.77 2.62 4.54
C ALA A 39 6.58 2.60 5.53
N ARG A 40 5.77 1.54 5.53
CA ARG A 40 4.69 1.35 6.52
C ARG A 40 5.17 1.30 7.97
N GLU A 41 6.42 0.92 8.23
CA GLU A 41 7.02 0.91 9.57
C GLU A 41 7.22 2.33 10.12
N VAL A 42 7.42 3.30 9.23
CA VAL A 42 7.57 4.72 9.57
C VAL A 42 6.23 5.45 9.57
N LEU A 43 5.39 5.17 8.57
CA LEU A 43 4.10 5.84 8.38
C LEU A 43 3.00 5.31 9.31
N GLY A 44 3.12 4.05 9.72
CA GLY A 44 2.06 3.25 10.32
C GLY A 44 1.25 2.51 9.25
N SER A 45 1.06 1.20 9.41
CA SER A 45 0.32 0.35 8.47
C SER A 45 -1.12 0.84 8.23
N HIS A 46 -1.76 1.42 9.25
CA HIS A 46 -3.10 2.05 9.16
C HIS A 46 -3.19 3.25 8.20
N LYS A 47 -2.06 3.73 7.65
CA LYS A 47 -2.01 4.80 6.64
C LYS A 47 -1.82 4.29 5.21
N VAL A 48 -1.50 3.02 5.03
CA VAL A 48 -1.09 2.46 3.75
C VAL A 48 -2.23 1.67 3.12
N MET A 49 -2.61 1.99 1.90
CA MET A 49 -3.63 1.29 1.12
C MET A 49 -2.99 0.70 -0.12
N TRP A 50 -3.24 -0.57 -0.40
CA TRP A 50 -2.77 -1.19 -1.64
C TRP A 50 -3.76 -0.98 -2.79
N GLY A 51 -3.27 -0.83 -4.01
CA GLY A 51 -4.04 -0.85 -5.26
C GLY A 51 -3.32 -1.65 -6.33
N SER A 52 -3.97 -1.99 -7.44
CA SER A 52 -3.32 -2.79 -8.49
C SER A 52 -2.75 -1.97 -9.65
N ASP A 53 -3.06 -0.67 -9.72
CA ASP A 53 -2.84 0.23 -10.86
C ASP A 53 -3.44 -0.26 -12.18
N TYR A 54 -4.54 -1.01 -12.15
CA TYR A 54 -5.15 -1.51 -13.39
C TYR A 54 -5.76 -0.36 -14.22
N PRO A 55 -5.58 -0.32 -15.56
CA PRO A 55 -4.94 -1.31 -16.44
C PRO A 55 -3.52 -0.91 -16.90
N HIS A 56 -2.77 -0.17 -16.09
CA HIS A 56 -1.46 0.31 -16.49
C HIS A 56 -0.45 -0.83 -16.71
N ASN A 57 0.54 -0.58 -17.58
CA ASN A 57 1.57 -1.57 -17.92
C ASN A 57 2.49 -1.87 -16.72
N GLU A 58 2.73 -0.86 -15.88
CA GLU A 58 3.48 -0.94 -14.63
C GLU A 58 2.68 -1.58 -13.49
N GLY A 59 1.37 -1.74 -13.67
CA GLY A 59 0.48 -2.33 -12.68
C GLY A 59 0.74 -3.81 -12.45
N THR A 60 0.04 -4.39 -11.47
CA THR A 60 0.32 -5.77 -11.05
C THR A 60 -0.41 -6.82 -11.88
N GLY A 61 -1.43 -6.45 -12.65
CA GLY A 61 -2.17 -7.38 -13.50
C GLY A 61 -1.32 -7.97 -14.65
N PRO A 62 -1.53 -9.24 -15.04
CA PRO A 62 -2.43 -10.23 -14.45
C PRO A 62 -1.86 -10.94 -13.20
N PHE A 63 -0.62 -10.62 -12.80
CA PHE A 63 0.16 -11.31 -11.77
C PHE A 63 0.03 -10.70 -10.37
N THR A 64 -1.16 -10.19 -10.02
CA THR A 64 -1.38 -9.53 -8.73
C THR A 64 -1.09 -10.44 -7.55
N ARG A 65 -1.44 -11.73 -7.63
CA ARG A 65 -1.20 -12.69 -6.54
C ARG A 65 0.28 -12.96 -6.34
N GLU A 66 1.02 -13.14 -7.42
CA GLU A 66 2.46 -13.35 -7.44
C GLU A 66 3.19 -12.12 -6.88
N HIS A 67 2.77 -10.92 -7.27
CA HIS A 67 3.34 -9.67 -6.74
C HIS A 67 3.11 -9.53 -5.24
N LEU A 68 1.89 -9.80 -4.77
CA LEU A 68 1.58 -9.77 -3.33
C LEU A 68 2.44 -10.78 -2.54
N ARG A 69 2.66 -11.98 -3.09
CA ARG A 69 3.54 -13.01 -2.49
C ARG A 69 5.00 -12.59 -2.46
N GLN A 70 5.48 -11.82 -3.44
CA GLN A 70 6.85 -11.27 -3.40
C GLN A 70 7.02 -10.28 -2.25
N VAL A 71 6.06 -9.36 -2.08
CA VAL A 71 6.24 -8.19 -1.20
C VAL A 71 5.74 -8.42 0.21
N PHE A 72 4.70 -9.23 0.40
CA PHE A 72 3.94 -9.31 1.66
C PHE A 72 3.89 -10.71 2.29
N CYS A 73 4.62 -11.71 1.80
CA CYS A 73 4.53 -13.09 2.34
C CYS A 73 4.84 -13.21 3.84
N ASP A 74 5.73 -12.37 4.38
CA ASP A 74 6.08 -12.36 5.81
C ASP A 74 5.23 -11.37 6.64
N THR A 75 4.20 -10.76 6.07
CA THR A 75 3.37 -9.76 6.76
C THR A 75 2.35 -10.44 7.67
N ASP A 76 2.18 -9.91 8.88
CA ASP A 76 1.13 -10.39 9.79
C ASP A 76 -0.25 -10.33 9.13
N PRO A 77 -1.09 -11.38 9.20
CA PRO A 77 -2.37 -11.41 8.50
C PRO A 77 -3.33 -10.28 8.89
N VAL A 78 -3.29 -9.78 10.13
CA VAL A 78 -4.14 -8.66 10.56
C VAL A 78 -3.66 -7.36 9.92
N GLU A 79 -2.34 -7.15 9.88
CA GLU A 79 -1.75 -6.01 9.17
C GLU A 79 -2.05 -6.07 7.67
N LEU A 80 -1.89 -7.24 7.04
CA LEU A 80 -2.14 -7.45 5.63
C LEU A 80 -3.60 -7.17 5.28
N GLN A 81 -4.55 -7.65 6.08
CA GLN A 81 -5.98 -7.36 5.94
C GLN A 81 -6.27 -5.86 5.98
N GLN A 82 -5.57 -5.13 6.84
CA GLN A 82 -5.73 -3.68 6.96
C GLN A 82 -5.20 -2.95 5.72
N ILE A 83 -4.04 -3.34 5.20
CA ILE A 83 -3.41 -2.73 4.02
C ILE A 83 -4.20 -3.02 2.73
N LEU A 84 -4.64 -4.27 2.55
CA LEU A 84 -5.31 -4.70 1.32
C LEU A 84 -6.81 -4.35 1.27
N ALA A 85 -7.43 -4.07 2.41
CA ALA A 85 -8.87 -3.77 2.46
C ALA A 85 -9.27 -2.76 3.54
N GLY A 86 -8.86 -2.97 4.80
CA GLY A 86 -9.37 -2.23 5.96
C GLY A 86 -9.22 -0.71 5.83
N ASN A 87 -8.02 -0.24 5.50
CA ASN A 87 -7.73 1.20 5.42
C ASN A 87 -8.56 1.90 4.33
N ALA A 88 -8.69 1.27 3.17
CA ALA A 88 -9.49 1.81 2.08
C ALA A 88 -10.98 1.79 2.43
N ALA A 89 -11.45 0.74 3.10
CA ALA A 89 -12.82 0.65 3.55
C ALA A 89 -13.17 1.73 4.57
N ASP A 90 -12.30 1.97 5.56
CA ASP A 90 -12.48 3.00 6.56
C ASP A 90 -12.46 4.41 5.94
N LEU A 91 -11.50 4.68 5.04
CA LEU A 91 -11.35 6.00 4.42
C LEU A 91 -12.50 6.34 3.47
N TYR A 92 -12.92 5.38 2.64
CA TYR A 92 -13.92 5.60 1.60
C TYR A 92 -15.35 5.20 2.02
N GLY A 93 -15.52 4.60 3.21
CA GLY A 93 -16.82 4.19 3.74
C GLY A 93 -17.38 2.91 3.09
N PHE A 94 -16.52 1.97 2.69
CA PHE A 94 -17.00 0.68 2.16
C PHE A 94 -17.49 -0.25 3.28
N ASN A 95 -18.58 -0.96 3.02
CA ASN A 95 -19.08 -2.00 3.92
C ASN A 95 -18.38 -3.34 3.63
N LEU A 96 -17.42 -3.73 4.48
CA LEU A 96 -16.68 -4.98 4.32
C LEU A 96 -17.56 -6.22 4.48
N GLU A 97 -18.61 -6.20 5.30
CA GLU A 97 -19.53 -7.34 5.43
C GLU A 97 -20.30 -7.57 4.12
N ALA A 98 -20.71 -6.49 3.45
CA ALA A 98 -21.36 -6.57 2.15
C ALA A 98 -20.42 -7.06 1.04
N LEU A 99 -19.12 -6.77 1.14
CA LEU A 99 -18.10 -7.18 0.19
C LEU A 99 -17.54 -8.59 0.45
N ALA A 100 -17.69 -9.12 1.67
CA ALA A 100 -17.12 -10.40 2.08
C ALA A 100 -17.45 -11.58 1.14
N PRO A 101 -18.69 -11.74 0.60
CA PRO A 101 -18.99 -12.81 -0.35
C PRO A 101 -18.19 -12.72 -1.65
N LEU A 102 -17.97 -11.50 -2.15
CA LEU A 102 -17.18 -11.24 -3.37
C LEU A 102 -15.69 -11.44 -3.12
N ALA A 103 -15.21 -10.99 -1.95
CA ALA A 103 -13.83 -11.20 -1.53
C ALA A 103 -13.52 -12.70 -1.41
N ALA A 104 -14.43 -13.50 -0.85
CA ALA A 104 -14.28 -14.95 -0.77
C ALA A 104 -14.23 -15.63 -2.16
N GLN A 105 -14.90 -15.06 -3.16
CA GLN A 105 -14.91 -15.61 -4.52
C GLN A 105 -13.69 -15.19 -5.35
N HIS A 106 -13.19 -13.96 -5.17
CA HIS A 106 -12.25 -13.34 -6.10
C HIS A 106 -10.92 -12.92 -5.48
N GLY A 107 -10.89 -12.67 -4.17
CA GLY A 107 -9.71 -12.23 -3.44
C GLY A 107 -8.70 -13.36 -3.20
N PRO A 108 -7.43 -13.04 -2.94
CA PRO A 108 -6.48 -14.00 -2.41
C PRO A 108 -6.79 -14.35 -0.95
N THR A 109 -6.32 -15.50 -0.48
CA THR A 109 -6.36 -15.84 0.95
C THR A 109 -5.06 -15.42 1.64
N HIS A 110 -5.09 -15.21 2.96
CA HIS A 110 -3.85 -14.98 3.71
C HIS A 110 -2.85 -16.13 3.55
N ASP A 111 -3.34 -17.38 3.56
CA ASP A 111 -2.48 -18.56 3.37
C ASP A 111 -1.84 -18.59 1.98
N GLU A 112 -2.53 -18.11 0.94
CA GLU A 112 -1.96 -18.00 -0.40
C GLU A 112 -0.84 -16.95 -0.45
N ILE A 113 -1.04 -15.79 0.18
CA ILE A 113 -0.04 -14.72 0.20
C ILE A 113 1.17 -15.08 1.06
N ALA A 114 0.99 -15.83 2.15
CA ALA A 114 2.06 -16.24 3.06
C ALA A 114 3.09 -17.20 2.43
N VAL A 115 2.81 -17.74 1.24
CA VAL A 115 3.79 -18.57 0.51
C VAL A 115 4.67 -17.68 -0.36
N PRO A 116 5.99 -17.62 -0.14
CA PRO A 116 6.88 -16.79 -0.95
C PRO A 116 6.83 -17.22 -2.43
N LEU A 117 7.08 -16.28 -3.34
CA LEU A 117 7.21 -16.59 -4.76
C LEU A 117 8.63 -17.09 -5.07
N GLU A 118 8.80 -18.40 -5.22
CA GLU A 118 10.12 -19.02 -5.43
C GLU A 118 10.70 -18.83 -6.84
N ALA A 119 9.83 -18.65 -7.85
CA ALA A 119 10.23 -18.44 -9.22
C ALA A 119 9.23 -17.54 -9.95
N LEU A 120 9.73 -16.74 -10.90
CA LEU A 120 8.90 -15.90 -11.75
C LEU A 120 8.07 -16.77 -12.72
N PRO A 121 6.83 -16.36 -13.05
CA PRO A 121 6.05 -17.00 -14.11
C PRO A 121 6.70 -16.78 -15.49
N GLU A 122 6.21 -17.50 -16.49
CA GLU A 122 6.54 -17.23 -17.89
C GLU A 122 6.03 -15.84 -18.28
N GLU A 123 6.88 -15.06 -18.97
CA GLU A 123 6.60 -13.68 -19.38
C GLU A 123 6.15 -12.77 -18.21
N PRO A 124 7.00 -12.59 -17.18
CA PRO A 124 6.65 -11.75 -16.03
C PRO A 124 6.48 -10.29 -16.46
N ASN A 125 5.52 -9.58 -15.83
CA ASN A 125 5.33 -8.16 -16.07
C ASN A 125 6.38 -7.29 -15.33
N GLU A 126 6.33 -5.99 -15.56
CA GLU A 126 7.28 -5.03 -14.97
C GLU A 126 7.25 -5.06 -13.43
N ALA A 127 6.07 -5.22 -12.82
CA ALA A 127 5.91 -5.25 -11.36
C ALA A 127 6.65 -6.43 -10.71
N LEU A 128 6.60 -7.63 -11.34
CA LEU A 128 7.34 -8.80 -10.85
C LEU A 128 8.86 -8.67 -11.08
N LEU A 129 9.25 -8.15 -12.24
CA LEU A 129 10.65 -7.94 -12.60
C LEU A 129 11.33 -6.94 -11.66
N LYS A 130 10.63 -5.85 -11.28
CA LYS A 130 11.11 -4.87 -10.30
C LYS A 130 11.50 -5.51 -8.96
N ASN A 131 10.73 -6.52 -8.52
CA ASN A 131 10.92 -7.16 -7.23
C ASN A 131 11.89 -8.36 -7.25
N ALA A 132 12.18 -8.93 -8.42
CA ALA A 132 13.09 -10.06 -8.55
C ALA A 132 14.57 -9.72 -8.32
N VAL A 133 14.95 -8.45 -8.50
CA VAL A 133 16.35 -7.99 -8.42
C VAL A 133 16.78 -7.68 -6.97
N ALA A 134 15.84 -7.69 -6.02
CA ALA A 134 16.05 -7.26 -4.64
C ALA A 134 16.31 -8.39 -3.62
N ALA A 135 16.58 -9.62 -4.07
CA ALA A 135 16.92 -10.77 -3.23
C ALA A 135 18.44 -11.00 -3.11
#